data_AF-A0A484Q4J7-F1
#
_entry.id   AF-A0A484Q4J7-F1
#
_cell.length_a   1.000
_cell.length_b   1.000
_cell.length_c   1.000
_cell.angle_alpha   90.00
_cell.angle_beta   90.00
_cell.angle_gamma   90.00
#
_symmetry.space_group_name_H-M   'P 1'
#
loop_
_entity.id
_entity.type
_entity.pdbx_description
1 polymer ?
#
loop_
_entity_poly.entity_id
_entity_poly.type
_entity_poly.pdbx_seq_one_letter_code
_entity_poly.pdbx_strand_id
1 'polypeptide(L)'
;MPGPIVKEKERIGVLRSMGLLDSAESEDFDRLTRLAAYCFDVPIALISLVDADRQQFLSKVGFIPKETTRDVSLCAHAIHVKDILEVPDLSKDERFQENPLVSGQSHMRFYAGVPLVTDSGYAIGALCLIDTKPRRLDARMREQLKALAKLVMDQIALRQMVGRRDAVSGLPNRHQFVEDQGSMLRLDGSVSRSLILLDLLELARAHEIAQAVGIGVIESLLRQQAQRLQKALGAEVDVYQVGVTRLAFTVDAAQAVDVLLRDVLAVLAEPVIAEGVPVQLDACVAVVPYVQGERTPLDNLRCAMVTLGAAKASERRWALYDAAQDAQLKRKYRLALDIQRAIAGSQLHLVFQPRIDAASGRPTALEALLRWTHPELGEIGPAEFIPIVERTAVMQSLTRWVLHEAMSALPRLDALFPGCRLAVNLSPRDFDDGKLVGNVLELCRTLDVPPGRLELEVTEGEWLHADTGVLKQMQALCEAGAVIAIDDFGTGYSNFSYLTEIPASVVKMDQSLVRRADTNARHRTLLRSVLGVARDLGYRTVAEGVETQEMFDLMREWGVDEIQGFHVSRPVPLEALPAFLANWRGGKGAAMPEA
;
A
#
# COMPACT_ATOMS: atom_id res chain seq x y z
N MET A 1 -18.81 42.36 -27.90
CA MET A 1 -18.97 41.00 -27.33
C MET A 1 -20.11 40.31 -28.05
N PRO A 2 -19.96 39.07 -28.51
CA PRO A 2 -21.08 38.31 -29.06
C PRO A 2 -22.15 38.10 -27.96
N GLY A 3 -23.41 37.94 -28.37
CA GLY A 3 -24.54 37.72 -27.43
C GLY A 3 -24.38 36.44 -26.59
N PRO A 4 -25.16 36.23 -25.53
CA PRO A 4 -25.01 35.07 -24.65
C PRO A 4 -25.25 33.74 -25.40
N ILE A 5 -24.32 32.78 -25.27
CA ILE A 5 -24.51 31.39 -25.74
C ILE A 5 -25.54 30.69 -24.84
N VAL A 6 -26.55 30.08 -25.45
CA VAL A 6 -27.50 29.22 -24.74
C VAL A 6 -26.75 28.01 -24.17
N LYS A 7 -26.90 27.75 -22.87
CA LYS A 7 -26.23 26.66 -22.13
C LYS A 7 -24.69 26.78 -22.07
N GLU A 8 -24.18 28.00 -21.95
CA GLU A 8 -22.73 28.28 -21.87
C GLU A 8 -22.00 27.50 -20.75
N LYS A 9 -22.64 27.36 -19.58
CA LYS A 9 -22.06 26.56 -18.47
C LYS A 9 -21.87 25.09 -18.84
N GLU A 10 -22.81 24.50 -19.58
CA GLU A 10 -22.74 23.12 -20.03
C GLU A 10 -21.64 22.95 -21.08
N ARG A 11 -21.54 23.87 -22.04
CA ARG A 11 -20.47 23.91 -23.07
C ARG A 11 -19.07 23.95 -22.45
N ILE A 12 -18.87 24.83 -21.46
CA ILE A 12 -17.61 24.95 -20.72
C ILE A 12 -17.33 23.66 -19.93
N GLY A 13 -18.35 23.09 -19.30
CA GLY A 13 -18.24 21.80 -18.60
C GLY A 13 -17.77 20.68 -19.53
N VAL A 14 -18.34 20.60 -20.74
CA VAL A 14 -17.90 19.66 -21.79
C VAL A 14 -16.45 19.94 -22.19
N LEU A 15 -16.09 21.18 -22.55
CA LEU A 15 -14.71 21.49 -22.94
C LEU A 15 -13.68 21.12 -21.85
N ARG A 16 -13.99 21.40 -20.58
CA ARG A 16 -13.08 21.09 -19.46
C ARG A 16 -13.00 19.59 -19.18
N SER A 17 -14.12 18.86 -19.31
CA SER A 17 -14.11 17.41 -19.17
C SER A 17 -13.39 16.70 -20.32
N MET A 18 -13.00 17.41 -21.38
CA MET A 18 -12.19 16.83 -22.47
C MET A 18 -10.69 16.84 -22.18
N GLY A 19 -10.22 17.56 -21.15
CA GLY A 19 -8.79 17.62 -20.78
C GLY A 19 -7.88 18.21 -21.87
N LEU A 20 -8.44 18.99 -22.81
CA LEU A 20 -7.70 19.56 -23.94
C LEU A 20 -7.05 20.91 -23.60
N LEU A 21 -7.64 21.64 -22.66
CA LEU A 21 -7.08 22.90 -22.14
C LEU A 21 -5.79 22.58 -21.37
N ASP A 22 -4.78 23.43 -21.56
CA ASP A 22 -3.45 23.29 -20.95
C ASP A 22 -2.72 21.97 -21.26
N SER A 23 -3.13 21.28 -22.32
CA SER A 23 -2.46 20.06 -22.79
C SER A 23 -1.12 20.37 -23.49
N ALA A 24 -0.17 19.43 -23.40
CA ALA A 24 1.10 19.53 -24.12
C ALA A 24 0.88 19.55 -25.65
N GLU A 25 1.77 20.26 -26.35
CA GLU A 25 1.80 20.33 -27.81
C GLU A 25 1.79 18.93 -28.43
N SER A 26 1.04 18.76 -29.52
CA SER A 26 0.78 17.46 -30.13
C SER A 26 0.94 17.57 -31.64
N GLU A 27 1.92 16.81 -32.13
CA GLU A 27 2.29 16.77 -33.55
C GLU A 27 1.12 16.33 -34.45
N ASP A 28 0.15 15.57 -33.92
CA ASP A 28 -1.05 15.17 -34.67
C ASP A 28 -1.92 16.39 -35.03
N PHE A 29 -2.13 17.31 -34.09
CA PHE A 29 -2.86 18.55 -34.35
C PHE A 29 -2.03 19.52 -35.19
N ASP A 30 -0.71 19.57 -34.99
CA ASP A 30 0.18 20.42 -35.78
C ASP A 30 0.22 20.06 -37.25
N ARG A 31 0.14 18.77 -37.59
CA ARG A 31 0.00 18.31 -38.99
C ARG A 31 -1.29 18.82 -39.62
N LEU A 32 -2.41 18.73 -38.92
CA LEU A 32 -3.71 19.21 -39.41
C LEU A 32 -3.71 20.73 -39.58
N THR A 33 -3.12 21.48 -38.66
CA THR A 33 -3.01 22.95 -38.75
C THR A 33 -2.09 23.38 -39.88
N ARG A 34 -0.94 22.72 -40.08
CA ARG A 34 -0.04 22.95 -41.22
C ARG A 34 -0.72 22.62 -42.55
N LEU A 35 -1.48 21.53 -42.61
CA LEU A 35 -2.25 21.17 -43.78
C LEU A 35 -3.32 22.23 -44.11
N ALA A 36 -4.01 22.75 -43.09
CA ALA A 36 -4.96 23.84 -43.27
C ALA A 36 -4.30 25.12 -43.80
N ALA A 37 -3.16 25.53 -43.25
CA ALA A 37 -2.42 26.69 -43.76
C ALA A 37 -1.96 26.49 -45.22
N TYR A 38 -1.43 25.30 -45.53
CA TYR A 38 -0.92 24.96 -46.86
C TYR A 38 -2.03 24.87 -47.92
N CYS A 39 -3.11 24.13 -47.65
CA CYS A 39 -4.20 23.92 -48.60
C CYS A 39 -4.93 25.22 -49.00
N PHE A 40 -4.93 26.21 -48.11
CA PHE A 40 -5.64 27.47 -48.31
C PHE A 40 -4.70 28.63 -48.68
N ASP A 41 -3.39 28.39 -48.70
CA ASP A 41 -2.35 29.40 -48.92
C ASP A 41 -2.57 30.63 -48.03
N VAL A 42 -2.66 30.39 -46.72
CA VAL A 42 -2.82 31.43 -45.70
C VAL A 42 -1.63 31.44 -44.74
N PRO A 43 -1.18 32.62 -44.29
CA PRO A 43 -0.05 32.73 -43.37
C PRO A 43 -0.37 32.20 -41.98
N ILE A 44 -1.65 32.17 -41.59
CA ILE A 44 -2.09 31.81 -40.24
C ILE A 44 -3.24 30.82 -40.29
N ALA A 45 -3.09 29.70 -39.57
CA ALA A 45 -4.16 28.74 -39.30
C ALA A 45 -4.08 28.29 -37.84
N LEU A 46 -5.23 28.13 -37.18
CA LEU A 46 -5.30 27.84 -35.74
C LEU A 46 -6.38 26.81 -35.44
N ILE A 47 -6.08 25.83 -34.59
CA ILE A 47 -7.06 25.03 -33.88
C ILE A 47 -7.22 25.66 -32.50
N SER A 48 -8.36 26.31 -32.27
CA SER A 48 -8.63 27.08 -31.06
C SER A 48 -9.69 26.43 -30.19
N LEU A 49 -9.55 26.54 -28.88
CA LEU A 49 -10.53 26.17 -27.87
C LEU A 49 -10.96 27.44 -27.12
N VAL A 50 -12.25 27.60 -26.87
CA VAL A 50 -12.80 28.82 -26.26
C VAL A 50 -13.38 28.48 -24.88
N ASP A 51 -12.68 28.88 -23.81
CA ASP A 51 -13.14 28.73 -22.43
C ASP A 51 -13.98 29.95 -21.97
N ALA A 52 -14.28 30.06 -20.68
CA ALA A 52 -15.09 31.11 -20.08
C ALA A 52 -14.55 32.52 -20.36
N ASP A 53 -13.25 32.73 -20.16
CA ASP A 53 -12.56 34.03 -20.11
C ASP A 53 -11.40 34.14 -21.11
N ARG A 54 -10.94 33.01 -21.67
CA ARG A 54 -9.81 32.93 -22.59
C ARG A 54 -10.07 32.04 -23.80
N GLN A 55 -9.27 32.24 -24.83
CA GLN A 55 -9.12 31.33 -25.96
C GLN A 55 -7.69 30.76 -25.92
N GLN A 56 -7.59 29.44 -25.95
CA GLN A 56 -6.31 28.72 -26.01
C GLN A 56 -6.13 28.07 -27.38
N PHE A 57 -4.88 27.95 -27.84
CA PHE A 57 -4.56 27.29 -29.09
C PHE A 57 -4.08 25.86 -28.83
N LEU A 58 -4.85 24.88 -29.31
CA LEU A 58 -4.43 23.48 -29.30
C LEU A 58 -3.30 23.24 -30.32
N SER A 59 -3.32 23.98 -31.43
CA SER A 59 -2.25 24.02 -32.43
C SER A 59 -2.33 25.32 -33.24
N LYS A 60 -1.19 25.78 -33.76
CA LYS A 60 -1.07 27.07 -34.46
C LYS A 60 0.03 27.07 -35.51
N VAL A 61 -0.22 27.79 -36.61
CA VAL A 61 0.76 28.12 -37.65
C VAL A 61 0.75 29.64 -37.85
N GLY A 62 1.93 30.25 -37.93
CA GLY A 62 2.09 31.69 -38.20
C GLY A 62 1.62 32.64 -37.10
N PHE A 63 1.33 32.13 -35.89
CA PHE A 63 0.82 32.93 -34.78
C PHE A 63 1.62 32.66 -33.49
N ILE A 64 2.13 33.73 -32.87
CA ILE A 64 3.06 33.64 -31.73
C ILE A 64 2.35 33.41 -30.39
N PRO A 65 1.27 34.13 -30.03
CA PRO A 65 0.62 33.98 -28.72
C PRO A 65 0.18 32.54 -28.42
N LYS A 66 0.28 32.11 -27.16
CA LYS A 66 -0.20 30.79 -26.70
C LYS A 66 -1.69 30.78 -26.34
N GLU A 67 -2.21 31.95 -26.01
CA GLU A 67 -3.62 32.20 -25.73
C GLU A 67 -3.95 33.68 -26.00
N THR A 68 -5.24 33.99 -26.06
CA THR A 68 -5.76 35.36 -26.09
C THR A 68 -6.92 35.46 -25.11
N THR A 69 -7.24 36.66 -24.63
CA THR A 69 -8.47 36.89 -23.88
C THR A 69 -9.70 36.68 -24.79
N ARG A 70 -10.83 36.28 -24.20
CA ARG A 70 -12.03 35.94 -24.98
C ARG A 70 -12.67 37.14 -25.68
N ASP A 71 -12.49 38.35 -25.15
CA ASP A 71 -13.03 39.59 -25.71
C ASP A 71 -12.39 39.98 -27.05
N VAL A 72 -11.10 39.67 -27.26
CA VAL A 72 -10.39 39.92 -28.52
C VAL A 72 -10.45 38.73 -29.49
N SER A 73 -11.07 37.62 -29.09
CA SER A 73 -11.13 36.37 -29.85
C SER A 73 -12.11 36.45 -31.03
N LEU A 74 -11.59 36.27 -32.24
CA LEU A 74 -12.41 36.06 -33.45
C LEU A 74 -13.17 34.72 -33.36
N CYS A 75 -12.54 33.68 -32.80
CA CYS A 75 -13.13 32.34 -32.66
C CYS A 75 -14.29 32.30 -31.66
N ALA A 76 -14.30 33.19 -30.67
CA ALA A 76 -15.42 33.37 -29.76
C ALA A 76 -16.68 33.79 -30.52
N HIS A 77 -16.58 34.41 -31.69
CA HIS A 77 -17.73 34.70 -32.55
C HIS A 77 -18.09 33.50 -33.44
N ALA A 78 -17.10 32.72 -33.89
CA ALA A 78 -17.33 31.53 -34.71
C ALA A 78 -18.11 30.44 -33.98
N ILE A 79 -17.93 30.27 -32.66
CA ILE A 79 -18.69 29.27 -31.88
C ILE A 79 -20.19 29.60 -31.73
N HIS A 80 -20.64 30.80 -32.14
CA HIS A 80 -22.06 31.19 -32.11
C HIS A 80 -22.81 30.85 -33.39
N VAL A 81 -22.10 30.55 -34.48
CA VAL A 81 -22.71 30.20 -35.76
C VAL A 81 -22.71 28.68 -35.95
N LYS A 82 -23.66 28.18 -36.75
CA LYS A 82 -23.77 26.73 -37.03
C LYS A 82 -22.88 26.26 -38.19
N ASP A 83 -22.39 27.20 -38.98
CA ASP A 83 -21.58 26.95 -40.18
C ASP A 83 -20.36 27.90 -40.16
N ILE A 84 -19.66 28.08 -41.28
CA ILE A 84 -18.46 28.91 -41.38
C ILE A 84 -18.78 30.38 -41.09
N LEU A 85 -18.11 30.97 -40.10
CA LEU A 85 -18.04 32.41 -39.95
C LEU A 85 -16.95 32.94 -40.90
N GLU A 86 -17.37 33.47 -42.06
CA GLU A 86 -16.47 34.12 -43.01
C GLU A 86 -16.58 35.65 -42.88
N VAL A 87 -15.44 36.31 -42.72
CA VAL A 87 -15.29 37.77 -42.76
C VAL A 87 -14.27 38.11 -43.83
N PRO A 88 -14.72 38.53 -45.03
CA PRO A 88 -13.83 38.77 -46.16
C PRO A 88 -12.81 39.88 -45.94
N ASP A 89 -13.18 40.89 -45.16
CA ASP A 89 -12.34 42.04 -44.80
C ASP A 89 -12.65 42.50 -43.37
N LEU A 90 -11.85 42.05 -42.40
CA LEU A 90 -11.99 42.37 -40.97
C LEU A 90 -11.93 43.86 -40.68
N SER A 91 -11.24 44.65 -41.52
CA SER A 91 -11.12 46.09 -41.35
C SER A 91 -12.41 46.86 -41.67
N LYS A 92 -13.35 46.20 -42.35
CA LYS A 92 -14.66 46.76 -42.74
C LYS A 92 -15.83 46.14 -41.97
N ASP A 93 -15.55 45.16 -41.11
CA ASP A 93 -16.58 44.51 -40.31
C ASP A 93 -16.73 45.25 -38.98
N GLU A 94 -17.91 45.81 -38.72
CA GLU A 94 -18.20 46.61 -37.52
C GLU A 94 -17.89 45.86 -36.22
N ARG A 95 -17.91 44.52 -36.23
CA ARG A 95 -17.60 43.69 -35.05
C ARG A 95 -16.11 43.63 -34.74
N PHE A 96 -15.26 43.84 -35.75
CA PHE A 96 -13.82 43.52 -35.68
C PHE A 96 -12.90 44.66 -36.08
N GLN A 97 -13.40 45.74 -36.70
CA GLN A 97 -12.57 46.86 -37.18
C GLN A 97 -11.73 47.51 -36.06
N GLU A 98 -12.23 47.54 -34.82
CA GLU A 98 -11.51 48.07 -33.64
C GLU A 98 -10.72 47.00 -32.89
N ASN A 99 -10.79 45.72 -33.29
CA ASN A 99 -10.12 44.63 -32.60
C ASN A 99 -8.58 44.81 -32.70
N PRO A 100 -7.82 44.67 -31.60
CA PRO A 100 -6.36 44.82 -31.61
C PRO A 100 -5.62 43.91 -32.60
N LEU A 101 -6.18 42.74 -32.94
CA LEU A 101 -5.62 41.82 -33.93
C LEU A 101 -5.77 42.32 -35.37
N VAL A 102 -6.69 43.26 -35.60
CA VAL A 102 -7.02 43.86 -36.91
C VAL A 102 -6.35 45.23 -37.08
N SER A 103 -6.45 46.08 -36.06
CA SER A 103 -5.93 47.45 -36.05
C SER A 103 -4.46 47.56 -35.60
N GLY A 104 -3.95 46.54 -34.89
CA GLY A 104 -2.59 46.49 -34.37
C GLY A 104 -1.57 45.82 -35.31
N GLN A 105 -0.43 45.42 -34.75
CA GLN A 105 0.73 44.91 -35.50
C GLN A 105 0.47 43.59 -36.25
N SER A 106 -0.51 42.79 -35.82
CA SER A 106 -0.87 41.53 -36.49
C SER A 106 -1.53 41.75 -37.87
N HIS A 107 -2.10 42.94 -38.11
CA HIS A 107 -2.69 43.38 -39.38
C HIS A 107 -3.56 42.31 -40.08
N MET A 108 -4.43 41.64 -39.31
CA MET A 108 -5.34 40.64 -39.86
C MET A 108 -6.39 41.33 -40.75
N ARG A 109 -6.64 40.77 -41.93
CA ARG A 109 -7.64 41.29 -42.89
C ARG A 109 -8.69 40.27 -43.26
N PHE A 110 -8.44 38.98 -43.14
CA PHE A 110 -9.43 37.96 -43.44
C PHE A 110 -9.56 36.98 -42.27
N TYR A 111 -10.78 36.49 -42.05
CA TYR A 111 -11.06 35.40 -41.11
C TYR A 111 -12.08 34.43 -41.70
N ALA A 112 -11.79 33.13 -41.63
CA ALA A 112 -12.79 32.09 -41.79
C ALA A 112 -12.65 31.06 -40.67
N GLY A 113 -13.68 30.89 -39.85
CA GLY A 113 -13.70 29.95 -38.74
C GLY A 113 -14.85 28.95 -38.87
N VAL A 114 -14.53 27.66 -38.80
CA VAL A 114 -15.53 26.58 -38.70
C VAL A 114 -15.62 26.13 -37.25
N PRO A 115 -16.81 26.12 -36.64
CA PRO A 115 -16.98 25.67 -35.27
C PRO A 115 -16.63 24.18 -35.14
N LEU A 116 -15.86 23.86 -34.11
CA LEU A 116 -15.56 22.49 -33.69
C LEU A 116 -16.66 22.04 -32.73
N VAL A 117 -17.58 21.22 -33.23
CA VAL A 117 -18.80 20.83 -32.53
C VAL A 117 -18.70 19.38 -32.09
N THR A 118 -18.96 19.13 -30.81
CA THR A 118 -18.99 17.78 -30.21
C THR A 118 -20.22 16.99 -30.66
N ASP A 119 -20.22 15.67 -30.46
CA ASP A 119 -21.41 14.82 -30.72
C ASP A 119 -22.63 15.24 -29.88
N SER A 120 -22.39 15.81 -28.71
CA SER A 120 -23.40 16.42 -27.84
C SER A 120 -23.90 17.80 -28.31
N GLY A 121 -23.41 18.30 -29.45
CA GLY A 121 -23.88 19.52 -30.10
C GLY A 121 -23.27 20.82 -29.56
N TYR A 122 -22.22 20.76 -28.74
CA TYR A 122 -21.57 21.94 -28.18
C TYR A 122 -20.37 22.39 -29.02
N ALA A 123 -20.33 23.66 -29.42
CA ALA A 123 -19.19 24.26 -30.10
C ALA A 123 -18.08 24.59 -29.07
N ILE A 124 -17.03 23.77 -29.02
CA ILE A 124 -15.96 23.90 -28.02
C ILE A 124 -14.81 24.82 -28.47
N GLY A 125 -14.78 25.15 -29.76
CA GLY A 125 -13.68 25.86 -30.38
C GLY A 125 -13.89 26.10 -31.88
N ALA A 126 -12.83 26.46 -32.60
CA ALA A 126 -12.88 26.62 -34.05
C ALA A 126 -11.55 26.24 -34.71
N LEU A 127 -11.63 25.60 -35.89
CA LEU A 127 -10.55 25.60 -36.87
C LEU A 127 -10.69 26.88 -37.68
N CYS A 128 -9.67 27.73 -37.68
CA CYS A 128 -9.75 29.02 -38.37
C CYS A 128 -8.54 29.32 -39.25
N LEU A 129 -8.82 30.06 -40.32
CA LEU A 129 -7.88 30.56 -41.31
C LEU A 129 -7.85 32.08 -41.24
N ILE A 130 -6.65 32.66 -41.26
CA ILE A 130 -6.44 34.10 -41.13
C ILE A 130 -5.41 34.54 -42.17
N ASP A 131 -5.70 35.65 -42.84
CA ASP A 131 -4.83 36.25 -43.85
C ASP A 131 -4.62 37.75 -43.57
N THR A 132 -3.50 38.29 -44.05
CA THR A 132 -3.16 39.73 -43.96
C THR A 132 -3.72 40.52 -45.13
N LYS A 133 -4.39 39.84 -46.08
CA LYS A 133 -5.10 40.43 -47.21
C LYS A 133 -6.58 40.00 -47.20
N PRO A 134 -7.51 40.84 -47.69
CA PRO A 134 -8.90 40.43 -47.87
C PRO A 134 -9.02 39.22 -48.81
N ARG A 135 -9.94 38.30 -48.50
CA ARG A 135 -10.15 37.06 -49.26
C ARG A 135 -11.62 36.65 -49.22
N ARG A 136 -12.06 35.83 -50.17
CA ARG A 136 -13.35 35.12 -50.12
C ARG A 136 -13.15 33.63 -50.35
N LEU A 137 -13.92 32.80 -49.67
CA LEU A 137 -13.93 31.35 -49.88
C LEU A 137 -14.97 30.99 -50.95
N ASP A 138 -14.55 30.23 -51.96
CA ASP A 138 -15.49 29.57 -52.87
C ASP A 138 -16.15 28.34 -52.23
N ALA A 139 -17.10 27.73 -52.94
CA ALA A 139 -17.83 26.56 -52.42
C ALA A 139 -16.91 25.37 -52.12
N ARG A 140 -15.87 25.15 -52.93
CA ARG A 140 -14.91 24.05 -52.75
C ARG A 140 -14.06 24.26 -51.51
N MET A 141 -13.55 25.47 -51.33
CA MET A 141 -12.76 25.88 -50.16
C MET A 141 -13.58 25.75 -48.87
N ARG A 142 -14.87 26.13 -48.90
CA ARG A 142 -15.77 25.97 -47.76
C ARG A 142 -15.94 24.50 -47.37
N GLU A 143 -16.20 23.62 -48.33
CA GLU A 143 -16.31 22.17 -48.07
C GLU A 143 -14.99 21.56 -47.59
N GLN A 144 -13.85 21.99 -48.15
CA GLN A 144 -12.53 21.56 -47.67
C GLN A 144 -12.27 21.97 -46.22
N LEU A 145 -12.66 23.19 -45.83
CA LEU A 145 -12.45 23.67 -44.47
C LEU A 145 -13.33 22.90 -43.47
N LYS A 146 -14.56 22.59 -43.85
CA LYS A 146 -15.45 21.70 -43.08
C LYS A 146 -14.87 20.30 -42.92
N ALA A 147 -14.32 19.72 -43.99
CA ALA A 147 -13.69 18.41 -43.94
C ALA A 147 -12.47 18.39 -43.00
N LEU A 148 -11.61 19.42 -43.04
CA LEU A 148 -10.50 19.54 -42.11
C LEU A 148 -10.97 19.72 -40.66
N ALA A 149 -12.01 20.52 -40.41
CA ALA A 149 -12.59 20.68 -39.08
C ALA A 149 -13.13 19.34 -38.54
N LYS A 150 -13.73 18.51 -39.40
CA LYS A 150 -14.15 17.15 -39.04
C LYS A 150 -12.96 16.26 -38.65
N LEU A 151 -11.87 16.28 -39.42
CA LEU A 151 -10.66 15.52 -39.08
C LEU A 151 -10.06 15.96 -37.73
N VAL A 152 -10.12 17.25 -37.40
CA VAL A 152 -9.71 17.75 -36.08
C VAL A 152 -10.59 17.16 -34.97
N MET A 153 -11.91 17.11 -35.17
CA MET A 153 -12.83 16.50 -34.20
C MET A 153 -12.60 14.98 -34.06
N ASP A 154 -12.37 14.28 -35.17
CA ASP A 154 -12.04 12.84 -35.16
C ASP A 154 -10.75 12.58 -34.37
N GLN A 155 -9.72 13.43 -34.54
CA GLN A 155 -8.47 13.33 -33.77
C GLN A 155 -8.66 13.64 -32.28
N ILE A 156 -9.52 14.61 -31.93
CA ILE A 156 -9.89 14.89 -30.54
C ILE A 156 -10.56 13.65 -29.92
N ALA A 157 -11.49 13.02 -30.63
CA ALA A 157 -12.19 11.82 -30.17
C ALA A 157 -11.21 10.64 -29.95
N LEU A 158 -10.29 10.41 -30.89
CA LEU A 158 -9.25 9.38 -30.76
C LEU A 158 -8.36 9.59 -29.53
N ARG A 159 -7.92 10.84 -29.29
CA ARG A 159 -7.09 11.17 -28.11
C ARG A 159 -7.83 10.88 -26.80
N GLN A 160 -9.14 11.13 -26.75
CA GLN A 160 -9.96 10.80 -25.59
C GLN A 160 -10.09 9.29 -25.39
N MET A 161 -10.22 8.51 -26.46
CA MET A 161 -10.31 7.05 -26.36
C MET A 161 -9.02 6.42 -25.81
N VAL A 162 -7.84 6.86 -26.28
CA VAL A 162 -6.55 6.29 -25.87
C VAL A 162 -6.20 6.62 -24.40
N GLY A 163 -6.66 7.77 -23.89
CA GLY A 163 -6.41 8.17 -22.49
C GLY A 163 -7.38 7.60 -21.46
N ARG A 164 -8.57 7.15 -21.88
CA ARG A 164 -9.70 6.82 -20.98
C ARG A 164 -10.19 5.39 -21.04
N ARG A 165 -9.68 4.57 -21.96
CA ARG A 165 -10.00 3.14 -22.04
C ARG A 165 -8.76 2.28 -21.83
N ASP A 166 -8.98 1.08 -21.31
CA ASP A 166 -7.98 0.04 -21.23
C ASP A 166 -7.83 -0.65 -22.58
N ALA A 167 -6.60 -0.85 -23.03
CA ALA A 167 -6.30 -1.39 -24.36
C ALA A 167 -6.68 -2.86 -24.53
N VAL A 168 -6.79 -3.62 -23.43
CA VAL A 168 -7.03 -5.07 -23.46
C VAL A 168 -8.52 -5.37 -23.37
N SER A 169 -9.19 -4.82 -22.35
CA SER A 169 -10.61 -5.05 -22.09
C SER A 169 -11.53 -4.12 -22.87
N GLY A 170 -11.03 -2.96 -23.31
CA GLY A 170 -11.82 -1.91 -23.96
C GLY A 170 -12.73 -1.13 -23.00
N LEU A 171 -12.71 -1.46 -21.71
CA LEU A 171 -13.47 -0.76 -20.66
C LEU A 171 -12.89 0.62 -20.37
N PRO A 172 -13.68 1.57 -19.83
CA PRO A 172 -13.17 2.73 -19.12
C PRO A 172 -12.02 2.37 -18.15
N ASN A 173 -10.93 3.12 -18.16
CA ASN A 173 -9.76 2.83 -17.32
C ASN A 173 -9.85 3.53 -15.95
N ARG A 174 -8.82 3.35 -15.12
CA ARG A 174 -8.71 4.00 -13.80
C ARG A 174 -8.83 5.53 -13.87
N HIS A 175 -8.34 6.17 -14.93
CA HIS A 175 -8.43 7.62 -15.06
C HIS A 175 -9.89 8.05 -15.20
N GLN A 176 -10.63 7.39 -16.11
CA GLN A 176 -12.06 7.62 -16.30
C GLN A 176 -12.86 7.35 -15.01
N PHE A 177 -12.55 6.27 -14.28
CA PHE A 177 -13.18 5.97 -12.98
C PHE A 177 -13.02 7.13 -11.98
N VAL A 178 -11.80 7.70 -11.86
CA VAL A 178 -11.52 8.81 -10.94
C VAL A 178 -12.26 10.09 -11.36
N GLU A 179 -12.34 10.36 -12.67
CA GLU A 179 -13.09 11.50 -13.20
C GLU A 179 -14.59 11.36 -12.95
N ASP A 180 -15.18 10.19 -13.21
CA ASP A 180 -16.61 9.96 -13.05
C ASP A 180 -17.02 10.03 -11.58
N GLN A 181 -16.30 9.35 -10.70
CA GLN A 181 -16.57 9.43 -9.26
C GLN A 181 -16.25 10.85 -8.72
N GLY A 182 -15.25 11.54 -9.28
CA GLY A 182 -14.87 12.90 -8.88
C GLY A 182 -15.86 13.99 -9.30
N SER A 183 -16.47 13.85 -10.49
CA SER A 183 -17.52 14.76 -10.98
C SER A 183 -18.79 14.69 -10.14
N MET A 184 -19.06 13.50 -9.59
CA MET A 184 -20.17 13.21 -8.70
C MET A 184 -20.00 13.86 -7.30
N LEU A 185 -18.78 14.20 -6.85
CA LEU A 185 -18.54 14.89 -5.56
C LEU A 185 -19.19 16.29 -5.44
N ARG A 186 -19.78 16.83 -6.52
CA ARG A 186 -20.31 18.22 -6.61
C ARG A 186 -21.83 18.32 -6.64
N LEU A 187 -22.56 17.22 -6.51
CA LEU A 187 -24.03 17.21 -6.48
C LEU A 187 -24.52 17.27 -5.03
N ASP A 188 -25.36 18.25 -4.71
CA ASP A 188 -25.98 18.40 -3.37
C ASP A 188 -26.87 17.19 -3.07
N GLY A 189 -26.40 16.35 -2.14
CA GLY A 189 -27.13 15.17 -1.64
C GLY A 189 -26.18 14.08 -1.16
N SER A 190 -26.35 13.59 0.08
CA SER A 190 -25.59 12.47 0.63
C SER A 190 -26.08 11.14 0.00
N VAL A 191 -25.59 10.81 -1.19
CA VAL A 191 -25.89 9.54 -1.85
C VAL A 191 -24.91 8.47 -1.34
N SER A 192 -25.45 7.46 -0.66
CA SER A 192 -24.69 6.30 -0.21
C SER A 192 -24.51 5.30 -1.35
N ARG A 193 -23.28 4.90 -1.61
CA ARG A 193 -22.91 3.94 -2.66
C ARG A 193 -21.99 2.88 -2.08
N SER A 194 -21.86 1.77 -2.79
CA SER A 194 -20.81 0.78 -2.55
C SER A 194 -19.93 0.66 -3.77
N LEU A 195 -18.61 0.83 -3.57
CA LEU A 195 -17.61 0.47 -4.57
C LEU A 195 -17.36 -1.03 -4.47
N ILE A 196 -17.51 -1.72 -5.60
CA ILE A 196 -17.16 -3.12 -5.75
C ILE A 196 -15.85 -3.19 -6.53
N LEU A 197 -14.83 -3.83 -5.97
CA LEU A 197 -13.55 -4.09 -6.63
C LEU A 197 -13.36 -5.60 -6.75
N LEU A 198 -13.16 -6.09 -7.97
CA LEU A 198 -12.93 -7.49 -8.29
C LEU A 198 -11.47 -7.70 -8.65
N ASP A 199 -10.82 -8.66 -8.02
CA ASP A 199 -9.52 -9.19 -8.41
C ASP A 199 -9.76 -10.53 -9.11
N LEU A 200 -9.69 -10.55 -10.45
CA LEU A 200 -10.05 -11.72 -11.26
C LEU A 200 -9.02 -12.84 -11.16
N LEU A 201 -7.76 -12.47 -10.92
CA LEU A 201 -6.63 -13.38 -10.91
C LEU A 201 -5.51 -12.78 -10.08
N GLU A 202 -4.89 -13.60 -9.24
CA GLU A 202 -3.72 -13.16 -8.48
C GLU A 202 -2.54 -12.87 -9.40
N LEU A 203 -1.80 -11.80 -9.11
CA LEU A 203 -0.69 -11.37 -9.97
C LEU A 203 0.41 -12.45 -10.10
N ALA A 204 0.68 -13.21 -9.03
CA ALA A 204 1.63 -14.33 -9.05
C ALA A 204 1.19 -15.42 -10.04
N ARG A 205 -0.08 -15.85 -9.96
CA ARG A 205 -0.65 -16.84 -10.89
C ARG A 205 -0.76 -16.31 -12.31
N ALA A 206 -1.08 -15.02 -12.49
CA ALA A 206 -1.05 -14.38 -13.80
C ALA A 206 0.36 -14.40 -14.39
N HIS A 207 1.39 -14.18 -13.57
CA HIS A 207 2.77 -14.25 -13.99
C HIS A 207 3.19 -15.66 -14.39
N GLU A 208 2.81 -16.69 -13.61
CA GLU A 208 3.06 -18.10 -13.95
C GLU A 208 2.43 -18.50 -15.28
N ILE A 209 1.15 -18.16 -15.50
CA ILE A 209 0.45 -18.43 -16.77
C ILE A 209 1.13 -17.68 -17.93
N ALA A 210 1.49 -16.41 -17.72
CA ALA A 210 2.16 -15.61 -18.74
C ALA A 210 3.55 -16.16 -19.11
N GLN A 211 4.30 -16.71 -18.14
CA GLN A 211 5.57 -17.38 -18.42
C GLN A 211 5.39 -18.69 -19.20
N ALA A 212 4.34 -19.45 -18.89
CA ALA A 212 4.11 -20.76 -19.49
C ALA A 212 3.54 -20.67 -20.92
N VAL A 213 2.61 -19.74 -21.18
CA VAL A 213 1.80 -19.72 -22.42
C VAL A 213 1.81 -18.35 -23.11
N GLY A 214 2.48 -17.35 -22.52
CA GLY A 214 2.57 -16.00 -23.07
C GLY A 214 1.45 -15.06 -22.61
N ILE A 215 1.65 -13.76 -22.84
CA ILE A 215 0.77 -12.70 -22.34
C ILE A 215 -0.60 -12.66 -23.02
N GLY A 216 -0.70 -13.12 -24.28
CA GLY A 216 -1.96 -13.10 -25.05
C GLY A 216 -3.09 -13.92 -24.41
N VAL A 217 -2.74 -14.98 -23.68
CA VAL A 217 -3.69 -15.78 -22.90
C VAL A 217 -4.32 -14.94 -21.79
N ILE A 218 -3.51 -14.18 -21.03
CA ILE A 218 -3.99 -13.30 -19.97
C ILE A 218 -4.92 -12.23 -20.55
N GLU A 219 -4.53 -11.61 -21.66
CA GLU A 219 -5.33 -10.59 -22.32
C GLU A 219 -6.69 -11.12 -22.79
N SER A 220 -6.70 -12.33 -23.37
CA SER A 220 -7.94 -13.01 -23.78
C SER A 220 -8.85 -13.30 -22.58
N LEU A 221 -8.28 -13.81 -21.48
CA LEU A 221 -9.01 -14.08 -20.24
C LEU A 221 -9.65 -12.80 -19.69
N LEU A 222 -8.89 -11.70 -19.60
CA LEU A 222 -9.37 -10.41 -19.11
C LEU A 222 -10.50 -9.86 -19.97
N ARG A 223 -10.37 -9.93 -21.30
CA ARG A 223 -11.40 -9.47 -22.23
C ARG A 223 -12.71 -10.26 -22.09
N GLN A 224 -12.62 -11.59 -21.98
CA GLN A 224 -13.80 -12.45 -21.81
C GLN A 224 -14.50 -12.20 -20.46
N GLN A 225 -13.74 -12.05 -19.38
CA GLN A 225 -14.32 -11.74 -18.06
C GLN A 225 -14.95 -10.34 -18.02
N ALA A 226 -14.32 -9.34 -18.64
CA ALA A 226 -14.90 -8.00 -18.77
C ALA A 226 -16.27 -8.04 -19.47
N GLN A 227 -16.36 -8.75 -20.60
CA GLN A 227 -17.62 -8.91 -21.33
C GLN A 227 -18.69 -9.65 -20.52
N ARG A 228 -18.31 -10.73 -19.82
CA ARG A 228 -19.22 -11.47 -18.93
C ARG A 228 -19.75 -10.58 -17.81
N LEU A 229 -18.88 -9.80 -17.18
CA LEU A 229 -19.25 -8.89 -16.11
C LEU A 229 -20.21 -7.80 -16.59
N GLN A 230 -19.91 -7.14 -17.72
CA GLN A 230 -20.81 -6.14 -18.31
C GLN A 230 -22.18 -6.73 -18.64
N LYS A 231 -22.22 -7.96 -19.18
CA LYS A 231 -23.48 -8.64 -19.49
C LYS A 231 -24.29 -8.98 -18.23
N ALA A 232 -23.61 -9.38 -17.15
CA ALA A 232 -24.26 -9.72 -15.88
C ALA A 232 -24.83 -8.47 -15.17
N LEU A 233 -24.14 -7.34 -15.23
CA LEU A 233 -24.55 -6.09 -14.58
C LEU A 233 -25.56 -5.26 -15.39
N GLY A 234 -25.61 -5.47 -16.71
CA GLY A 234 -26.47 -4.71 -17.61
C GLY A 234 -25.87 -3.37 -18.05
N ALA A 235 -26.58 -2.67 -18.94
CA ALA A 235 -26.07 -1.45 -19.58
C ALA A 235 -26.08 -0.19 -18.68
N GLU A 236 -26.75 -0.25 -17.52
CA GLU A 236 -26.87 0.89 -16.59
C GLU A 236 -25.70 1.01 -15.60
N VAL A 237 -24.83 0.00 -15.53
CA VAL A 237 -23.71 -0.05 -14.60
C VAL A 237 -22.40 0.05 -15.38
N ASP A 238 -21.69 1.16 -15.17
CA ASP A 238 -20.36 1.33 -15.74
C ASP A 238 -19.34 0.42 -15.03
N VAL A 239 -18.58 -0.32 -15.83
CA VAL A 239 -17.50 -1.20 -15.38
C VAL A 239 -16.18 -0.62 -15.83
N TYR A 240 -15.23 -0.53 -14.89
CA TYR A 240 -13.94 0.11 -15.10
C TYR A 240 -12.79 -0.89 -14.92
N GLN A 241 -11.80 -0.84 -15.79
CA GLN A 241 -10.51 -1.51 -15.59
C GLN A 241 -9.59 -0.61 -14.75
N VAL A 242 -9.43 -0.93 -13.47
CA VAL A 242 -8.67 -0.09 -12.51
C VAL A 242 -7.27 -0.62 -12.19
N GLY A 243 -6.93 -1.81 -12.69
CA GLY A 243 -5.61 -2.42 -12.63
C GLY A 243 -5.51 -3.61 -13.59
N VAL A 244 -4.35 -4.26 -13.66
CA VAL A 244 -4.09 -5.34 -14.66
C VAL A 244 -5.14 -6.45 -14.59
N THR A 245 -5.42 -6.97 -13.40
CA THR A 245 -6.41 -8.04 -13.17
C THR A 245 -7.67 -7.55 -12.47
N ARG A 246 -7.89 -6.22 -12.44
CA ARG A 246 -8.85 -5.60 -11.53
C ARG A 246 -9.92 -4.80 -12.23
N LEU A 247 -11.16 -5.18 -11.95
CA LEU A 247 -12.36 -4.49 -12.41
C LEU A 247 -13.05 -3.81 -11.24
N ALA A 248 -13.66 -2.65 -11.48
CA ALA A 248 -14.43 -1.94 -10.47
C ALA A 248 -15.77 -1.48 -11.04
N PHE A 249 -16.78 -1.42 -10.19
CA PHE A 249 -18.07 -0.80 -10.51
C PHE A 249 -18.72 -0.30 -9.21
N THR A 250 -19.72 0.57 -9.33
CA THR A 250 -20.42 1.15 -8.18
C THR A 250 -21.89 0.78 -8.20
N VAL A 251 -22.43 0.45 -7.03
CA VAL A 251 -23.85 0.16 -6.83
C VAL A 251 -24.45 1.04 -5.75
N ASP A 252 -25.78 1.11 -5.72
CA ASP A 252 -26.49 1.78 -4.62
C ASP A 252 -26.26 1.01 -3.30
N ALA A 253 -26.06 1.73 -2.20
CA ALA A 253 -25.92 1.10 -0.89
C ALA A 253 -27.20 0.38 -0.42
N ALA A 254 -28.37 0.75 -0.95
CA ALA A 254 -29.64 0.07 -0.66
C ALA A 254 -29.79 -1.31 -1.35
N GLN A 255 -28.93 -1.63 -2.32
CA GLN A 255 -28.96 -2.93 -2.99
C GLN A 255 -28.42 -4.04 -2.07
N ALA A 256 -29.05 -5.21 -2.13
CA ALA A 256 -28.56 -6.40 -1.43
C ALA A 256 -27.26 -6.91 -2.09
N VAL A 257 -26.13 -6.33 -1.69
CA VAL A 257 -24.80 -6.62 -2.26
C VAL A 257 -24.48 -8.12 -2.24
N ASP A 258 -24.87 -8.84 -1.19
CA ASP A 258 -24.63 -10.29 -1.08
C ASP A 258 -25.25 -11.11 -2.22
N VAL A 259 -26.47 -10.75 -2.65
CA VAL A 259 -27.17 -11.45 -3.74
C VAL A 259 -26.49 -11.13 -5.07
N LEU A 260 -26.24 -9.83 -5.32
CA LEU A 260 -25.53 -9.38 -6.52
C LEU A 260 -24.17 -10.05 -6.66
N LEU A 261 -23.37 -10.09 -5.59
CA LEU A 261 -22.04 -10.69 -5.63
C LEU A 261 -22.08 -12.20 -5.83
N ARG A 262 -23.09 -12.90 -5.31
CA ARG A 262 -23.28 -14.32 -5.56
C ARG A 262 -23.50 -14.58 -7.05
N ASP A 263 -24.35 -13.80 -7.70
CA ASP A 263 -24.66 -13.95 -9.12
C ASP A 263 -23.46 -13.58 -10.00
N VAL A 264 -22.79 -12.47 -9.68
CA VAL A 264 -21.57 -12.04 -10.38
C VAL A 264 -20.45 -13.07 -10.25
N LEU A 265 -20.19 -13.58 -9.04
CA LEU A 265 -19.16 -14.60 -8.83
C LEU A 265 -19.49 -15.92 -9.53
N ALA A 266 -20.76 -16.33 -9.56
CA ALA A 266 -21.18 -17.53 -10.29
C ALA A 266 -20.90 -17.41 -11.80
N VAL A 267 -21.22 -16.26 -12.41
CA VAL A 267 -20.94 -15.99 -13.83
C VAL A 267 -19.43 -15.95 -14.11
N LEU A 268 -18.65 -15.34 -13.21
CA LEU A 268 -17.20 -15.23 -13.39
C LEU A 268 -16.46 -16.54 -13.13
N ALA A 269 -17.05 -17.47 -12.37
CA ALA A 269 -16.49 -18.78 -12.07
C ALA A 269 -16.60 -19.77 -13.24
N GLU A 270 -17.43 -19.49 -14.25
CA GLU A 270 -17.51 -20.32 -15.46
C GLU A 270 -16.13 -20.38 -16.15
N PRO A 271 -15.62 -21.57 -16.53
CA PRO A 271 -14.35 -21.68 -17.23
C PRO A 271 -14.30 -20.81 -18.49
N VAL A 272 -13.15 -20.19 -18.72
CA VAL A 272 -12.86 -19.43 -19.93
C VAL A 272 -11.95 -20.28 -20.81
N ILE A 273 -12.27 -20.41 -22.10
CA ILE A 273 -11.39 -21.10 -23.04
C ILE A 273 -10.29 -20.13 -23.47
N ALA A 274 -9.03 -20.47 -23.18
CA ALA A 274 -7.86 -19.75 -23.66
C ALA A 274 -6.91 -20.73 -24.35
N GLU A 275 -6.64 -20.51 -25.64
CA GLU A 275 -5.82 -21.40 -26.48
C GLU A 275 -6.25 -22.88 -26.41
N GLY A 276 -7.55 -23.13 -26.32
CA GLY A 276 -8.13 -24.48 -26.24
C GLY A 276 -8.10 -25.12 -24.84
N VAL A 277 -7.49 -24.46 -23.84
CA VAL A 277 -7.46 -24.92 -22.45
C VAL A 277 -8.56 -24.22 -21.65
N PRO A 278 -9.44 -24.95 -20.94
CA PRO A 278 -10.39 -24.34 -20.01
C PRO A 278 -9.65 -23.86 -18.75
N VAL A 279 -9.62 -22.55 -18.54
CA VAL A 279 -9.02 -21.91 -17.37
C VAL A 279 -10.13 -21.40 -16.47
N GLN A 280 -10.16 -21.88 -15.23
CA GLN A 280 -11.05 -21.36 -14.20
C GLN A 280 -10.34 -20.24 -13.42
N LEU A 281 -11.03 -19.10 -13.30
CA LEU A 281 -10.54 -17.94 -12.58
C LEU A 281 -11.20 -17.85 -11.21
N ASP A 282 -10.40 -17.40 -10.26
CA ASP A 282 -10.66 -17.49 -8.83
C ASP A 282 -10.87 -16.08 -8.28
N ALA A 283 -11.94 -15.43 -8.75
CA ALA A 283 -12.19 -14.03 -8.45
C ALA A 283 -12.42 -13.78 -6.96
N CYS A 284 -11.84 -12.69 -6.44
CA CYS A 284 -12.10 -12.19 -5.09
C CYS A 284 -12.69 -10.78 -5.17
N VAL A 285 -13.58 -10.43 -4.23
CA VAL A 285 -14.32 -9.17 -4.26
C VAL A 285 -14.19 -8.38 -2.97
N ALA A 286 -13.90 -7.09 -3.11
CA ALA A 286 -13.96 -6.13 -2.02
C ALA A 286 -15.18 -5.22 -2.17
N VAL A 287 -15.88 -5.00 -1.06
CA VAL A 287 -17.01 -4.09 -0.97
C VAL A 287 -16.63 -2.93 -0.06
N VAL A 288 -16.69 -1.70 -0.57
CA VAL A 288 -16.41 -0.49 0.21
C VAL A 288 -17.63 0.43 0.18
N PRO A 289 -18.40 0.48 1.27
CA PRO A 289 -19.43 1.50 1.44
C PRO A 289 -18.78 2.88 1.55
N TYR A 290 -19.36 3.85 0.87
CA TYR A 290 -18.95 5.25 0.96
C TYR A 290 -20.16 6.17 0.74
N VAL A 291 -20.12 7.35 1.36
CA VAL A 291 -21.01 8.45 1.01
C VAL A 291 -20.29 9.32 0.00
N GLN A 292 -20.98 9.67 -1.09
CA GLN A 292 -20.48 10.57 -2.12
C GLN A 292 -20.09 11.91 -1.49
N GLY A 293 -18.83 12.33 -1.66
CA GLY A 293 -18.30 13.57 -1.07
C GLY A 293 -17.29 13.34 0.06
N GLU A 294 -17.41 12.23 0.81
CA GLU A 294 -16.62 12.04 2.05
C GLU A 294 -15.17 11.60 1.82
N ARG A 295 -14.90 10.89 0.71
CA ARG A 295 -13.58 10.35 0.39
C ARG A 295 -13.23 10.63 -1.06
N THR A 296 -11.93 10.78 -1.31
CA THR A 296 -11.43 10.87 -2.69
C THR A 296 -11.62 9.53 -3.41
N PRO A 297 -11.73 9.52 -4.75
CA PRO A 297 -11.83 8.26 -5.49
C PRO A 297 -10.63 7.34 -5.34
N LEU A 298 -9.44 7.91 -5.18
CA LEU A 298 -8.23 7.14 -4.93
C LEU A 298 -8.25 6.49 -3.53
N ASP A 299 -8.79 7.18 -2.51
CA ASP A 299 -8.95 6.60 -1.18
C ASP A 299 -9.96 5.45 -1.17
N ASN A 300 -11.06 5.56 -1.93
CA ASN A 300 -12.03 4.47 -2.07
C ASN A 300 -11.39 3.23 -2.72
N LEU A 301 -10.61 3.41 -3.80
CA LEU A 301 -9.85 2.31 -4.40
C LEU A 301 -8.84 1.71 -3.41
N ARG A 302 -8.14 2.54 -2.64
CA ARG A 302 -7.19 2.09 -1.63
C ARG A 302 -7.87 1.26 -0.54
N CYS A 303 -9.01 1.72 -0.01
CA CYS A 303 -9.83 0.93 0.92
C CYS A 303 -10.19 -0.42 0.32
N ALA A 304 -10.60 -0.46 -0.95
CA ALA A 304 -10.98 -1.68 -1.63
C ALA A 304 -9.81 -2.66 -1.77
N MET A 305 -8.60 -2.16 -2.04
CA MET A 305 -7.39 -3.01 -2.07
C MET A 305 -7.09 -3.64 -0.71
N VAL A 306 -7.27 -2.91 0.38
CA VAL A 306 -7.09 -3.46 1.74
C VAL A 306 -8.11 -4.57 2.00
N THR A 307 -9.37 -4.34 1.65
CA THR A 307 -10.45 -5.31 1.80
C THR A 307 -10.24 -6.59 0.97
N LEU A 308 -9.61 -6.49 -0.21
CA LEU A 308 -9.30 -7.68 -1.01
C LEU A 308 -8.40 -8.68 -0.26
N GLY A 309 -7.52 -8.20 0.62
CA GLY A 309 -6.72 -9.07 1.48
C GLY A 309 -7.59 -9.96 2.38
N ALA A 310 -8.61 -9.38 3.02
CA ALA A 310 -9.58 -10.12 3.82
C ALA A 310 -10.46 -11.05 2.96
N ALA A 311 -10.83 -10.62 1.74
CA ALA A 311 -11.60 -11.43 0.82
C ALA A 311 -10.88 -12.71 0.39
N LYS A 312 -9.55 -12.64 0.19
CA LYS A 312 -8.72 -13.80 -0.19
C LYS A 312 -8.61 -14.86 0.92
N ALA A 313 -8.64 -14.44 2.17
CA ALA A 313 -8.64 -15.34 3.32
C ALA A 313 -10.03 -15.91 3.67
N SER A 314 -11.09 -15.40 3.03
CA SER A 314 -12.48 -15.77 3.30
C SER A 314 -12.96 -16.87 2.35
N GLU A 315 -13.67 -17.87 2.88
CA GLU A 315 -14.33 -18.91 2.06
C GLU A 315 -15.36 -18.34 1.09
N ARG A 316 -15.96 -17.19 1.43
CA ARG A 316 -16.96 -16.51 0.58
C ARG A 316 -16.33 -15.80 -0.63
N ARG A 317 -15.00 -15.69 -0.68
CA ARG A 317 -14.24 -14.95 -1.73
C ARG A 317 -14.57 -13.45 -1.80
N TRP A 318 -15.31 -12.92 -0.84
CA TRP A 318 -15.56 -11.49 -0.72
C TRP A 318 -15.52 -11.02 0.73
N ALA A 319 -15.26 -9.73 0.92
CA ALA A 319 -15.25 -9.07 2.22
C ALA A 319 -15.80 -7.63 2.15
N LEU A 320 -16.34 -7.17 3.27
CA LEU A 320 -16.73 -5.77 3.48
C LEU A 320 -15.56 -5.00 4.09
N TYR A 321 -15.40 -3.73 3.69
CA TYR A 321 -14.40 -2.85 4.27
C TYR A 321 -14.59 -2.70 5.78
N ASP A 322 -13.51 -2.99 6.50
CA ASP A 322 -13.40 -2.82 7.94
C ASP A 322 -12.38 -1.71 8.24
N ALA A 323 -12.88 -0.62 8.83
CA ALA A 323 -12.06 0.52 9.21
C ALA A 323 -11.03 0.17 10.32
N ALA A 324 -11.33 -0.78 11.20
CA ALA A 324 -10.40 -1.22 12.24
C ALA A 324 -9.25 -2.01 11.64
N GLN A 325 -9.54 -2.92 10.70
CA GLN A 325 -8.51 -3.66 9.96
C GLN A 325 -7.63 -2.72 9.12
N ASP A 326 -8.22 -1.74 8.45
CA ASP A 326 -7.47 -0.72 7.71
C ASP A 326 -6.55 0.11 8.63
N ALA A 327 -7.05 0.53 9.79
CA ALA A 327 -6.26 1.24 10.78
C ALA A 327 -5.07 0.40 11.29
N GLN A 328 -5.29 -0.88 11.55
CA GLN A 328 -4.22 -1.81 11.94
C GLN A 328 -3.17 -1.96 10.83
N LEU A 329 -3.58 -2.10 9.57
CA LEU A 329 -2.63 -2.21 8.46
C LEU A 329 -1.81 -0.93 8.29
N LYS A 330 -2.46 0.24 8.34
CA LYS A 330 -1.79 1.55 8.33
C LYS A 330 -0.79 1.68 9.47
N ARG A 331 -1.19 1.26 10.68
CA ARG A 331 -0.32 1.26 11.85
C ARG A 331 0.89 0.36 11.62
N LYS A 332 0.72 -0.87 11.13
CA LYS A 332 1.85 -1.76 10.81
C LYS A 332 2.86 -1.13 9.85
N TYR A 333 2.39 -0.55 8.74
CA TYR A 333 3.28 0.14 7.80
C TYR A 333 3.97 1.35 8.42
N ARG A 334 3.27 2.11 9.26
CA ARG A 334 3.86 3.23 9.99
C ARG A 334 5.01 2.76 10.89
N LEU A 335 4.79 1.68 11.66
CA LEU A 335 5.83 1.08 12.49
C LEU A 335 7.04 0.61 11.66
N ALA A 336 6.79 -0.01 10.49
CA ALA A 336 7.86 -0.44 9.58
C ALA A 336 8.73 0.72 9.07
N LEU A 337 8.13 1.89 8.85
CA LEU A 337 8.83 3.08 8.38
C LEU A 337 9.59 3.79 9.51
N ASP A 338 9.00 3.83 10.71
CA ASP A 338 9.53 4.60 11.84
C ASP A 338 10.62 3.83 12.62
N ILE A 339 10.66 2.49 12.55
CA ILE A 339 11.63 1.68 13.31
C ILE A 339 13.10 2.01 13.01
N GLN A 340 13.46 2.33 11.75
CA GLN A 340 14.84 2.73 11.43
C GLN A 340 15.24 4.03 12.14
N ARG A 341 14.30 4.98 12.25
CA ARG A 341 14.52 6.22 13.00
C ARG A 341 14.53 5.96 14.50
N ALA A 342 13.75 5.00 14.98
CA ALA A 342 13.72 4.61 16.37
C ALA A 342 15.06 4.01 16.83
N ILE A 343 15.71 3.19 15.99
CA ILE A 343 17.06 2.63 16.25
C ILE A 343 18.12 3.73 16.33
N ALA A 344 18.07 4.72 15.44
CA ALA A 344 19.02 5.83 15.42
C ALA A 344 18.75 6.90 16.50
N GLY A 345 17.54 6.93 17.06
CA GLY A 345 17.11 7.87 18.09
C GLY A 345 17.02 7.23 19.48
N SER A 346 16.60 8.02 20.47
CA SER A 346 16.40 7.56 21.85
C SER A 346 14.96 7.06 22.11
N GLN A 347 14.36 6.34 21.15
CA GLN A 347 12.98 5.83 21.26
C GLN A 347 12.93 4.38 21.73
N LEU A 348 13.96 3.61 21.42
CA LEU A 348 14.12 2.25 21.89
C LEU A 348 14.85 2.26 23.23
N HIS A 349 14.45 1.38 24.14
CA HIS A 349 15.12 1.16 25.40
C HIS A 349 14.95 -0.30 25.84
N LEU A 350 15.80 -0.76 26.76
CA LEU A 350 15.73 -2.09 27.33
C LEU A 350 15.21 -2.01 28.77
N VAL A 351 14.30 -2.92 29.09
CA VAL A 351 13.97 -3.27 30.47
C VAL A 351 14.46 -4.68 30.74
N PHE A 352 14.74 -5.01 31.99
CA PHE A 352 15.36 -6.25 32.38
C PHE A 352 14.44 -7.03 33.31
N GLN A 353 14.28 -8.32 33.05
CA GLN A 353 13.53 -9.21 33.95
C GLN A 353 14.46 -10.21 34.63
N PRO A 354 14.56 -10.20 35.96
CA PRO A 354 15.36 -11.17 36.70
C PRO A 354 14.85 -12.60 36.64
N ARG A 355 15.78 -13.53 36.49
CA ARG A 355 15.63 -14.98 36.64
C ARG A 355 16.29 -15.45 37.92
N ILE A 356 15.64 -16.37 38.60
CA ILE A 356 16.06 -16.87 39.92
C ILE A 356 16.33 -18.36 39.84
N ASP A 357 17.44 -18.82 40.41
CA ASP A 357 17.70 -20.23 40.67
C ASP A 357 16.63 -20.79 41.62
N ALA A 358 15.89 -21.80 41.18
CA ALA A 358 14.76 -22.33 41.95
C ALA A 358 15.20 -22.94 43.29
N ALA A 359 16.39 -23.55 43.33
CA ALA A 359 16.89 -24.27 44.49
C ALA A 359 17.37 -23.33 45.61
N SER A 360 18.19 -22.34 45.25
CA SER A 360 18.83 -21.39 46.17
C SER A 360 18.04 -20.09 46.35
N GLY A 361 17.11 -19.79 45.45
CA GLY A 361 16.34 -18.55 45.44
C GLY A 361 17.19 -17.32 45.08
N ARG A 362 18.39 -17.49 44.51
CA ARG A 362 19.28 -16.38 44.15
C ARG A 362 19.11 -15.98 42.68
N PRO A 363 19.20 -14.68 42.34
CA PRO A 363 19.26 -14.26 40.95
C PRO A 363 20.40 -14.95 40.17
N THR A 364 20.13 -15.41 38.96
CA THR A 364 21.10 -16.10 38.06
C THR A 364 21.29 -15.43 36.70
N ALA A 365 20.24 -14.83 36.17
CA ALA A 365 20.26 -14.17 34.88
C ALA A 365 19.30 -12.98 34.83
N LEU A 366 19.46 -12.14 33.81
CA LEU A 366 18.52 -11.10 33.43
C LEU A 366 18.14 -11.31 31.97
N GLU A 367 16.85 -11.27 31.66
CA GLU A 367 16.39 -11.18 30.28
C GLU A 367 16.27 -9.72 29.87
N ALA A 368 16.92 -9.34 28.77
CA ALA A 368 16.82 -8.03 28.17
C ALA A 368 15.61 -7.96 27.22
N LEU A 369 14.63 -7.16 27.59
CA LEU A 369 13.35 -7.03 26.90
C LEU A 369 13.26 -5.67 26.24
N LEU A 370 13.16 -5.67 24.91
CA LEU A 370 13.04 -4.46 24.10
C LEU A 370 11.72 -3.72 24.37
N ARG A 371 11.79 -2.40 24.42
CA ARG A 371 10.63 -1.50 24.52
C ARG A 371 10.78 -0.37 23.52
N TRP A 372 9.65 0.10 23.00
CA TRP A 372 9.61 1.21 22.06
C TRP A 372 8.59 2.27 22.52
N THR A 373 9.11 3.44 22.90
CA THR A 373 8.32 4.63 23.19
C THR A 373 8.24 5.49 21.94
N HIS A 374 7.16 5.35 21.18
CA HIS A 374 6.95 6.11 19.95
C HIS A 374 6.37 7.51 20.26
N PRO A 375 6.92 8.59 19.68
CA PRO A 375 6.55 9.96 20.04
C PRO A 375 5.06 10.28 19.84
N GLU A 376 4.43 9.69 18.82
CA GLU A 376 3.00 9.90 18.53
C GLU A 376 2.08 8.74 18.91
N LEU A 377 2.61 7.52 19.08
CA LEU A 377 1.81 6.30 19.23
C LEU A 377 1.86 5.74 20.65
N GLY A 378 2.70 6.31 21.51
CA GLY A 378 2.92 5.86 22.88
C GLY A 378 3.79 4.61 22.95
N GLU A 379 3.57 3.81 23.99
CA GLU A 379 4.29 2.55 24.21
C GLU A 379 3.85 1.47 23.22
N ILE A 380 4.84 0.82 22.59
CA ILE A 380 4.64 -0.24 21.60
C ILE A 380 5.39 -1.48 22.08
N GLY A 381 4.66 -2.58 22.24
CA GLY A 381 5.23 -3.86 22.66
C GLY A 381 5.94 -4.61 21.53
N PRO A 382 6.98 -5.40 21.82
CA PRO A 382 7.69 -6.23 20.83
C PRO A 382 6.79 -7.10 19.96
N ALA A 383 5.77 -7.73 20.55
CA ALA A 383 4.81 -8.57 19.83
C ALA A 383 4.07 -7.83 18.69
N GLU A 384 4.00 -6.49 18.74
CA GLU A 384 3.37 -5.70 17.69
C GLU A 384 4.34 -5.43 16.52
N PHE A 385 5.60 -5.05 16.80
CA PHE A 385 6.51 -4.56 15.77
C PHE A 385 7.58 -5.55 15.32
N ILE A 386 7.99 -6.51 16.15
CA ILE A 386 8.99 -7.52 15.76
C ILE A 386 8.54 -8.29 14.50
N PRO A 387 7.30 -8.82 14.40
CA PRO A 387 6.85 -9.54 13.20
C PRO A 387 6.86 -8.68 11.92
N ILE A 388 6.84 -7.36 12.07
CA ILE A 388 6.95 -6.41 10.97
C ILE A 388 8.41 -6.26 10.56
N VAL A 389 9.30 -6.06 11.53
CA VAL A 389 10.74 -5.85 11.32
C VAL A 389 11.41 -7.08 10.72
N GLU A 390 11.00 -8.29 11.12
CA GLU A 390 11.51 -9.56 10.59
C GLU A 390 11.32 -9.73 9.07
N ARG A 391 10.33 -9.03 8.50
CA ARG A 391 10.07 -9.04 7.05
C ARG A 391 10.89 -8.00 6.29
N THR A 392 11.82 -7.34 6.97
CA THR A 392 12.63 -6.24 6.43
C THR A 392 14.11 -6.49 6.70
N ALA A 393 14.98 -5.77 5.97
CA ALA A 393 16.43 -5.79 6.21
C ALA A 393 16.86 -5.05 7.50
N VAL A 394 15.91 -4.57 8.31
CA VAL A 394 16.19 -3.82 9.54
C VAL A 394 16.45 -4.75 10.73
N MET A 395 16.00 -6.00 10.68
CA MET A 395 16.08 -6.95 11.81
C MET A 395 17.50 -7.08 12.36
N GLN A 396 18.49 -7.31 11.50
CA GLN A 396 19.89 -7.48 11.92
C GLN A 396 20.46 -6.20 12.56
N SER A 397 20.02 -5.02 12.09
CA SER A 397 20.41 -3.74 12.69
C SER A 397 19.78 -3.53 14.06
N LEU A 398 18.52 -3.94 14.22
CA LEU A 398 17.81 -3.92 15.51
C LEU A 398 18.49 -4.87 16.50
N THR A 399 18.76 -6.10 16.10
CA THR A 399 19.44 -7.10 16.94
C THR A 399 20.83 -6.63 17.36
N ARG A 400 21.62 -6.04 16.44
CA ARG A 400 22.92 -5.45 16.80
C ARG A 400 22.78 -4.32 17.83
N TRP A 401 21.76 -3.47 17.70
CA TRP A 401 21.47 -2.42 18.67
C TRP A 401 21.09 -3.01 20.04
N VAL A 402 20.20 -4.00 20.08
CA VAL A 402 19.78 -4.68 21.31
C VAL A 402 20.97 -5.33 22.01
N LEU A 403 21.78 -6.10 21.27
CA LEU A 403 22.98 -6.74 21.82
C LEU A 403 23.96 -5.70 22.38
N HIS A 404 24.22 -4.62 21.65
CA HIS A 404 25.11 -3.56 22.12
C HIS A 404 24.61 -2.92 23.42
N GLU A 405 23.34 -2.50 23.48
CA GLU A 405 22.76 -1.88 24.68
C GLU A 405 22.72 -2.85 25.87
N ALA A 406 22.32 -4.09 25.63
CA ALA A 406 22.25 -5.13 26.65
C ALA A 406 23.65 -5.40 27.23
N MET A 407 24.65 -5.61 26.37
CA MET A 407 26.03 -5.88 26.77
C MET A 407 26.68 -4.68 27.48
N SER A 408 26.34 -3.46 27.08
CA SER A 408 26.84 -2.23 27.72
C SER A 408 26.33 -2.07 29.16
N ALA A 409 25.24 -2.76 29.54
CA ALA A 409 24.75 -2.78 30.90
C ALA A 409 25.58 -3.70 31.82
N LEU A 410 26.28 -4.71 31.29
CA LEU A 410 26.97 -5.74 32.08
C LEU A 410 28.03 -5.18 33.06
N PRO A 411 28.89 -4.22 32.69
CA PRO A 411 29.86 -3.67 33.65
C PRO A 411 29.21 -3.02 34.88
N ARG A 412 28.03 -2.38 34.71
CA ARG A 412 27.27 -1.82 35.84
C ARG A 412 26.64 -2.94 36.69
N LEU A 413 26.20 -4.00 36.02
CA LEU A 413 25.62 -5.16 36.69
C LEU A 413 26.67 -5.97 37.45
N ASP A 414 27.93 -6.03 37.03
CA ASP A 414 28.96 -6.81 37.72
C ASP A 414 29.20 -6.36 39.17
N ALA A 415 29.02 -5.07 39.48
CA ALA A 415 29.12 -4.55 40.84
C ALA A 415 27.93 -4.97 41.74
N LEU A 416 26.77 -5.22 41.14
CA LEU A 416 25.50 -5.47 41.83
C LEU A 416 25.14 -6.95 41.85
N PHE A 417 25.50 -7.64 40.77
CA PHE A 417 25.16 -9.00 40.45
C PHE A 417 26.33 -9.68 39.69
N PRO A 418 27.42 -10.01 40.41
CA PRO A 418 28.60 -10.61 39.80
C PRO A 418 28.27 -11.93 39.09
N GLY A 419 28.72 -12.08 37.85
CA GLY A 419 28.50 -13.32 37.08
C GLY A 419 27.11 -13.45 36.45
N CYS A 420 26.28 -12.40 36.49
CA CYS A 420 24.97 -12.34 35.85
C CYS A 420 25.04 -12.75 34.36
N ARG A 421 24.29 -13.80 33.98
CA ARG A 421 24.03 -14.06 32.55
C ARG A 421 23.01 -13.06 32.02
N LEU A 422 23.17 -12.66 30.77
CA LEU A 422 22.26 -11.76 30.08
C LEU A 422 21.63 -12.49 28.91
N ALA A 423 20.32 -12.65 28.97
CA ALA A 423 19.55 -13.28 27.93
C ALA A 423 19.03 -12.25 26.91
N VAL A 424 19.20 -12.53 25.62
CA VAL A 424 18.78 -11.69 24.51
C VAL A 424 18.08 -12.54 23.47
N ASN A 425 16.87 -12.12 23.09
CA ASN A 425 16.08 -12.75 22.04
C ASN A 425 16.67 -12.50 20.65
N LEU A 426 16.74 -13.55 19.83
CA LEU A 426 17.15 -13.51 18.44
C LEU A 426 16.00 -13.95 17.53
N SER A 427 15.85 -13.25 16.40
CA SER A 427 14.97 -13.70 15.33
C SER A 427 15.70 -14.74 14.47
N PRO A 428 15.01 -15.74 13.88
CA PRO A 428 15.60 -16.61 12.86
C PRO A 428 16.19 -15.84 11.68
N ARG A 429 15.65 -14.64 11.40
CA ARG A 429 16.12 -13.76 10.33
C ARG A 429 17.49 -13.16 10.59
N ASP A 430 17.94 -13.15 11.85
CA ASP A 430 19.29 -12.70 12.18
C ASP A 430 20.38 -13.62 11.61
N PHE A 431 20.02 -14.86 11.26
CA PHE A 431 20.96 -15.85 10.71
C PHE A 431 21.06 -15.79 9.17
N ASP A 432 20.11 -15.14 8.48
CA ASP A 432 19.97 -15.19 7.02
C ASP A 432 21.21 -14.66 6.26
N ASP A 433 21.94 -13.68 6.81
CA ASP A 433 23.09 -13.06 6.16
C ASP A 433 24.45 -13.68 6.53
N GLY A 434 24.45 -14.64 7.47
CA GLY A 434 25.65 -15.35 7.93
C GLY A 434 26.62 -14.51 8.77
N LYS A 435 26.27 -13.29 9.19
CA LYS A 435 27.19 -12.36 9.89
C LYS A 435 26.98 -12.30 11.40
N LEU A 436 25.92 -12.93 11.92
CA LEU A 436 25.55 -12.86 13.34
C LEU A 436 26.71 -13.21 14.27
N VAL A 437 27.38 -14.35 14.02
CA VAL A 437 28.52 -14.81 14.84
C VAL A 437 29.62 -13.75 14.89
N GLY A 438 30.00 -13.20 13.74
CA GLY A 438 31.03 -12.16 13.66
C GLY A 438 30.63 -10.90 14.42
N ASN A 439 29.37 -10.48 14.31
CA ASN A 439 28.84 -9.30 14.99
C ASN A 439 28.83 -9.47 16.51
N VAL A 440 28.36 -10.62 17.02
CA VAL A 440 28.33 -10.92 18.46
C VAL A 440 29.76 -10.92 19.03
N LEU A 441 30.70 -11.62 18.39
CA LEU A 441 32.07 -11.71 18.87
C LEU A 441 32.83 -10.38 18.75
N GLU A 442 32.50 -9.55 17.77
CA GLU A 442 33.00 -8.17 17.69
C GLU A 442 32.51 -7.32 18.87
N LEU A 443 31.21 -7.39 19.20
CA LEU A 443 30.65 -6.69 20.35
C LEU A 443 31.26 -7.17 21.67
N CYS A 444 31.44 -8.48 21.84
CA CYS A 444 32.08 -9.07 23.02
C CYS A 444 33.49 -8.50 23.22
N ARG A 445 34.30 -8.44 22.16
CA ARG A 445 35.66 -7.87 22.22
C ARG A 445 35.65 -6.37 22.48
N THR A 446 34.72 -5.64 21.88
CA THR A 446 34.67 -4.17 21.98
C THR A 446 34.22 -3.71 23.36
N LEU A 447 33.28 -4.44 23.97
CA LEU A 447 32.69 -4.12 25.27
C LEU A 447 33.36 -4.88 26.44
N ASP A 448 34.40 -5.67 26.16
CA ASP A 448 35.10 -6.54 27.12
C ASP A 448 34.16 -7.49 27.89
N VAL A 449 33.21 -8.09 27.16
CA VAL A 449 32.21 -9.03 27.68
C VAL A 449 32.58 -10.45 27.25
N PRO A 450 32.83 -11.38 28.19
CA PRO A 450 33.03 -12.79 27.86
C PRO A 450 31.77 -13.37 27.19
N PRO A 451 31.87 -14.11 26.08
CA PRO A 451 30.71 -14.68 25.40
C PRO A 451 29.85 -15.58 26.31
N GLY A 452 30.44 -16.26 27.29
CA GLY A 452 29.70 -17.07 28.27
C GLY A 452 28.83 -16.30 29.27
N ARG A 453 28.83 -14.97 29.21
CA ARG A 453 27.85 -14.12 29.88
C ARG A 453 26.57 -13.95 29.07
N LEU A 454 26.57 -14.33 27.78
CA LEU A 454 25.42 -14.20 26.89
C LEU A 454 24.64 -15.51 26.81
N GLU A 455 23.33 -15.38 26.99
CA GLU A 455 22.35 -16.39 26.66
C GLU A 455 21.54 -15.87 25.46
N LEU A 456 21.55 -16.57 24.34
CA LEU A 456 20.86 -16.17 23.12
C LEU A 456 19.64 -17.06 22.96
N GLU A 457 18.47 -16.43 23.02
CA GLU A 457 17.18 -17.10 23.04
C GLU A 457 16.60 -17.16 21.63
N VAL A 458 16.12 -18.34 21.23
CA VAL A 458 15.55 -18.56 19.89
C VAL A 458 14.22 -19.29 20.04
N THR A 459 13.17 -18.73 19.44
CA THR A 459 11.79 -19.22 19.50
C THR A 459 11.63 -20.62 18.91
N GLU A 460 10.90 -21.50 19.61
CA GLU A 460 10.68 -22.91 19.27
C GLU A 460 10.31 -23.12 17.79
N GLY A 461 11.08 -23.95 17.10
CA GLY A 461 10.71 -24.51 15.80
C GLY A 461 10.87 -23.55 14.62
N GLU A 462 11.13 -22.26 14.85
CA GLU A 462 11.31 -21.31 13.76
C GLU A 462 12.61 -21.55 12.95
N TRP A 463 13.60 -22.21 13.56
CA TRP A 463 14.82 -22.66 12.88
C TRP A 463 14.65 -23.95 12.07
N LEU A 464 13.56 -24.72 12.25
CA LEU A 464 13.35 -26.00 11.55
C LEU A 464 13.17 -25.84 10.04
N HIS A 465 12.76 -24.64 9.61
CA HIS A 465 12.61 -24.30 8.20
C HIS A 465 13.84 -23.58 7.65
N ALA A 466 14.86 -23.37 8.48
CA ALA A 466 16.05 -22.66 8.12
C ALA A 466 17.11 -23.60 7.53
N ASP A 467 17.92 -23.07 6.63
CA ASP A 467 19.01 -23.83 6.00
C ASP A 467 20.02 -24.34 7.03
N THR A 468 20.80 -25.37 6.65
CA THR A 468 21.92 -25.91 7.44
C THR A 468 22.93 -24.86 7.95
N GLY A 469 22.89 -23.63 7.43
CA GLY A 469 23.67 -22.49 7.89
C GLY A 469 23.29 -21.97 9.28
N VAL A 470 22.03 -22.11 9.73
CA VAL A 470 21.59 -21.61 11.05
C VAL A 470 22.21 -22.42 12.19
N LEU A 471 22.11 -23.75 12.13
CA LEU A 471 22.70 -24.65 13.13
C LEU A 471 24.22 -24.46 13.24
N LYS A 472 24.91 -24.27 12.11
CA LYS A 472 26.36 -23.98 12.10
C LYS A 472 26.71 -22.69 12.82
N GLN A 473 25.91 -21.64 12.63
CA GLN A 473 26.13 -20.36 13.32
C GLN A 473 25.86 -20.48 14.82
N MET A 474 24.79 -21.16 15.22
CA MET A 474 24.52 -21.45 16.65
C MET A 474 25.67 -22.24 17.28
N GLN A 475 26.18 -23.25 16.58
CA GLN A 475 27.29 -24.06 17.07
C GLN A 475 28.58 -23.23 17.22
N ALA A 476 28.87 -22.33 16.27
CA ALA A 476 30.01 -21.42 16.37
C ALA A 476 29.87 -20.44 17.55
N LEU A 477 28.65 -19.98 17.87
CA LEU A 477 28.39 -19.17 19.07
C LEU A 477 28.64 -19.99 20.36
N CYS A 478 28.20 -21.24 20.41
CA CYS A 478 28.48 -22.15 21.52
C CYS A 478 29.97 -22.44 21.69
N GLU A 479 30.70 -22.69 20.60
CA GLU A 479 32.15 -22.90 20.61
C GLU A 479 32.92 -21.67 21.10
N ALA A 480 32.39 -20.47 20.84
CA ALA A 480 32.92 -19.23 21.40
C ALA A 480 32.54 -19.01 22.87
N GLY A 481 31.63 -19.83 23.42
CA GLY A 481 31.25 -19.87 24.82
C GLY A 481 29.87 -19.31 25.14
N ALA A 482 29.12 -18.77 24.16
CA ALA A 482 27.76 -18.30 24.40
C ALA A 482 26.81 -19.46 24.68
N VAL A 483 25.74 -19.20 25.42
CA VAL A 483 24.69 -20.19 25.72
C VAL A 483 23.55 -19.99 24.73
N ILE A 484 23.08 -21.07 24.10
CA ILE A 484 21.85 -21.06 23.31
C ILE A 484 20.70 -21.62 24.15
N ALA A 485 19.59 -20.89 24.17
CA ALA A 485 18.35 -21.26 24.85
C ALA A 485 17.20 -21.37 23.83
N ILE A 486 16.35 -22.37 24.02
CA ILE A 486 15.11 -22.53 23.26
C ILE A 486 14.01 -21.82 24.02
N ASP A 487 13.36 -20.85 23.37
CA ASP A 487 12.29 -20.05 23.92
C ASP A 487 10.90 -20.50 23.48
N ASP A 488 9.86 -20.09 24.22
CA ASP A 488 8.45 -20.39 23.96
C ASP A 488 8.11 -21.88 23.80
N PHE A 489 8.87 -22.78 24.45
CA PHE A 489 8.69 -24.22 24.29
C PHE A 489 7.32 -24.66 24.82
N GLY A 490 6.53 -25.32 23.95
CA GLY A 490 5.21 -25.85 24.27
C GLY A 490 4.01 -25.13 23.67
N THR A 491 4.25 -24.05 22.92
CA THR A 491 3.19 -23.26 22.27
C THR A 491 2.74 -23.86 20.93
N GLY A 492 3.57 -24.71 20.31
CA GLY A 492 3.33 -25.36 19.02
C GLY A 492 3.18 -26.89 19.07
N TYR A 493 3.37 -27.56 17.92
CA TYR A 493 3.49 -29.02 17.86
C TYR A 493 4.88 -29.42 18.39
N SER A 494 5.04 -29.55 19.71
CA SER A 494 6.30 -29.91 20.34
C SER A 494 6.78 -31.28 19.88
N ASN A 495 7.74 -31.29 18.94
CA ASN A 495 8.35 -32.48 18.41
C ASN A 495 9.75 -32.64 19.01
N PHE A 496 9.88 -33.43 20.08
CA PHE A 496 11.14 -33.64 20.80
C PHE A 496 12.30 -34.19 19.94
N SER A 497 12.05 -34.67 18.71
CA SER A 497 13.12 -35.17 17.84
C SER A 497 14.19 -34.13 17.54
N TYR A 498 13.81 -32.86 17.30
CA TYR A 498 14.76 -31.82 16.93
C TYR A 498 15.64 -31.34 18.08
N LEU A 499 15.25 -31.61 19.34
CA LEU A 499 16.06 -31.23 20.50
C LEU A 499 17.44 -31.91 20.44
N THR A 500 17.51 -33.13 19.91
CA THR A 500 18.79 -33.83 19.77
C THR A 500 19.73 -33.21 18.72
N GLU A 501 19.24 -32.32 17.86
CA GLU A 501 19.99 -31.74 16.73
C GLU A 501 20.48 -30.30 17.00
N ILE A 502 19.73 -29.53 17.80
CA ILE A 502 20.06 -28.13 18.09
C ILE A 502 21.16 -28.04 19.16
N PRO A 503 22.21 -27.20 18.98
CA PRO A 503 23.27 -27.00 19.97
C PRO A 503 22.82 -26.09 21.12
N ALA A 504 21.65 -26.35 21.71
CA ALA A 504 21.10 -25.63 22.84
C ALA A 504 21.38 -26.37 24.15
N SER A 505 21.46 -25.62 25.25
CA SER A 505 21.65 -26.19 26.61
C SER A 505 20.57 -25.78 27.60
N VAL A 506 19.67 -24.88 27.19
CA VAL A 506 18.58 -24.37 28.02
C VAL A 506 17.26 -24.49 27.26
N VAL A 507 16.19 -24.89 27.94
CA VAL A 507 14.81 -24.88 27.43
C VAL A 507 13.92 -24.08 28.37
N LYS A 508 13.24 -23.07 27.82
CA LYS A 508 12.32 -22.18 28.53
C LYS A 508 10.89 -22.66 28.28
N MET A 509 10.20 -23.03 29.36
CA MET A 509 8.82 -23.51 29.33
C MET A 509 7.89 -22.30 29.30
N ASP A 510 7.15 -22.15 28.20
CA ASP A 510 6.26 -21.01 27.99
C ASP A 510 5.21 -20.88 29.10
N GLN A 511 4.84 -19.64 29.41
CA GLN A 511 3.83 -19.31 30.40
C GLN A 511 2.48 -20.00 30.16
N SER A 512 2.10 -20.32 28.92
CA SER A 512 0.82 -21.00 28.63
C SER A 512 0.78 -22.44 29.15
N LEU A 513 1.94 -23.11 29.21
CA LEU A 513 2.10 -24.41 29.87
C LEU A 513 2.14 -24.26 31.39
N VAL A 514 2.86 -23.26 31.91
CA VAL A 514 3.07 -23.05 33.35
C VAL A 514 1.80 -22.58 34.05
N ARG A 515 1.13 -21.54 33.55
CA ARG A 515 -0.04 -20.89 34.19
C ARG A 515 -1.22 -21.82 34.44
N ARG A 516 -1.36 -22.93 33.71
CA ARG A 516 -2.50 -23.87 33.84
C ARG A 516 -2.21 -25.06 34.75
N ALA A 517 -0.98 -25.21 35.25
CA ALA A 517 -0.55 -26.39 36.00
C ALA A 517 -1.03 -26.42 37.47
N ASP A 518 -1.45 -25.29 38.01
CA ASP A 518 -2.00 -25.16 39.36
C ASP A 518 -3.46 -25.64 39.47
N THR A 519 -4.24 -25.42 38.42
CA THR A 519 -5.70 -25.58 38.39
C THR A 519 -6.16 -26.77 37.56
N ASN A 520 -5.33 -27.29 36.65
CA ASN A 520 -5.69 -28.38 35.75
C ASN A 520 -4.74 -29.59 35.88
N ALA A 521 -5.26 -30.71 36.40
CA ALA A 521 -4.48 -31.93 36.62
C ALA A 521 -3.83 -32.49 35.33
N ARG A 522 -4.48 -32.35 34.17
CA ARG A 522 -3.91 -32.81 32.89
C ARG A 522 -2.73 -31.95 32.46
N HIS A 523 -2.84 -30.62 32.60
CA HIS A 523 -1.74 -29.70 32.30
C HIS A 523 -0.58 -29.89 33.29
N ARG A 524 -0.89 -30.13 34.57
CA ARG A 524 0.09 -30.50 35.59
C ARG A 524 0.91 -31.73 35.19
N THR A 525 0.23 -32.81 34.79
CA THR A 525 0.90 -34.04 34.33
C THR A 525 1.72 -33.79 33.07
N LEU A 526 1.19 -33.01 32.12
CA LEU A 526 1.89 -32.67 30.89
C LEU A 526 3.18 -31.90 31.20
N LEU A 527 3.11 -30.79 31.93
CA LEU A 527 4.27 -29.97 32.27
C LEU A 527 5.33 -30.78 33.03
N ARG A 528 4.92 -31.57 34.03
CA ARG A 528 5.85 -32.46 34.75
C ARG A 528 6.54 -33.47 33.84
N SER A 529 5.82 -34.03 32.87
CA SER A 529 6.38 -34.98 31.91
C SER A 529 7.37 -34.31 30.96
N VAL A 530 7.03 -33.13 30.45
CA VAL A 530 7.89 -32.32 29.58
C VAL A 530 9.18 -31.93 30.29
N LEU A 531 9.09 -31.45 31.54
CA LEU A 531 10.24 -31.14 32.38
C LEU A 531 11.14 -32.37 32.61
N GLY A 532 10.54 -33.54 32.81
CA GLY A 532 11.27 -34.81 32.93
C GLY A 532 12.08 -35.13 31.67
N VAL A 533 11.43 -35.06 30.50
CA VAL A 533 12.09 -35.32 29.21
C VAL A 533 13.22 -34.32 28.94
N ALA A 534 12.99 -33.02 29.17
CA ALA A 534 14.02 -32.01 28.99
C ALA A 534 15.26 -32.29 29.86
N ARG A 535 15.05 -32.67 31.12
CA ARG A 535 16.14 -33.05 32.03
C ARG A 535 16.87 -34.31 31.58
N ASP A 536 16.15 -35.34 31.17
CA ASP A 536 16.75 -36.61 30.72
C ASP A 536 17.60 -36.41 29.44
N LEU A 537 17.26 -35.42 28.61
CA LEU A 537 18.05 -34.98 27.47
C LEU A 537 19.23 -34.06 27.84
N GLY A 538 19.38 -33.70 29.12
CA GLY A 538 20.49 -32.90 29.64
C GLY A 538 20.28 -31.39 29.58
N TYR A 539 19.07 -30.91 29.33
CA TYR A 539 18.78 -29.47 29.33
C TYR A 539 18.66 -28.89 30.73
N ARG A 540 19.14 -27.66 30.87
CA ARG A 540 18.70 -26.77 31.95
C ARG A 540 17.32 -26.22 31.64
N THR A 541 16.44 -26.18 32.63
CA THR A 541 15.02 -25.84 32.47
C THR A 541 14.69 -24.50 33.12
N VAL A 542 13.93 -23.68 32.41
CA VAL A 542 13.41 -22.40 32.91
C VAL A 542 11.89 -22.45 32.89
N ALA A 543 11.23 -22.10 33.99
CA ALA A 543 9.77 -21.95 34.01
C ALA A 543 9.39 -20.47 33.92
N GLU A 544 8.66 -20.10 32.88
CA GLU A 544 8.22 -18.73 32.65
C GLU A 544 6.78 -18.47 33.11
N GLY A 545 6.47 -17.21 33.37
CA GLY A 545 5.12 -16.81 33.79
C GLY A 545 4.71 -17.33 35.17
N VAL A 546 5.68 -17.55 36.08
CA VAL A 546 5.38 -17.89 37.47
C VAL A 546 4.86 -16.64 38.21
N GLU A 547 3.57 -16.63 38.55
CA GLU A 547 2.87 -15.49 39.13
C GLU A 547 2.54 -15.62 40.63
N THR A 548 2.58 -16.85 41.18
CA THR A 548 2.22 -17.11 42.58
C THR A 548 3.31 -17.85 43.35
N GLN A 549 3.27 -17.77 44.68
CA GLN A 549 4.19 -18.50 45.56
C GLN A 549 3.98 -20.02 45.42
N GLU A 550 2.72 -20.45 45.29
CA GLU A 550 2.38 -21.86 45.13
C GLU A 550 2.99 -22.44 43.85
N MET A 551 2.98 -21.67 42.76
CA MET A 551 3.62 -22.07 41.51
C MET A 551 5.14 -22.11 41.64
N PHE A 552 5.74 -21.14 42.33
CA PHE A 552 7.17 -21.13 42.62
C PHE A 552 7.60 -22.39 43.38
N ASP A 553 6.88 -22.73 44.45
CA ASP A 553 7.17 -23.91 45.27
C ASP A 553 7.00 -25.21 44.47
N LEU A 554 5.98 -25.26 43.59
CA LEU A 554 5.73 -26.41 42.72
C LEU A 554 6.85 -26.62 41.69
N MET A 555 7.31 -25.55 41.02
CA MET A 555 8.42 -25.62 40.06
C MET A 555 9.71 -26.08 40.76
N ARG A 556 9.95 -25.57 41.98
CA ARG A 556 11.08 -25.99 42.80
C ARG A 556 11.00 -27.47 43.20
N GLU A 557 9.82 -27.96 43.63
CA GLU A 557 9.60 -29.37 43.97
C GLU A 557 9.88 -30.27 42.77
N TRP A 558 9.48 -29.85 41.57
CA TRP A 558 9.70 -30.62 40.35
C TRP A 558 11.14 -30.54 39.83
N GLY A 559 11.99 -29.73 40.46
CA GLY A 559 13.40 -29.59 40.12
C GLY A 559 13.65 -28.76 38.86
N VAL A 560 12.81 -27.77 38.58
CA VAL A 560 13.13 -26.74 37.58
C VAL A 560 14.39 -26.01 38.03
N ASP A 561 15.29 -25.65 37.11
CA ASP A 561 16.56 -25.01 37.45
C ASP A 561 16.37 -23.50 37.72
N GLU A 562 15.65 -22.81 36.84
CA GLU A 562 15.43 -21.37 36.93
C GLU A 562 13.94 -20.98 36.80
N ILE A 563 13.55 -19.90 37.48
CA ILE A 563 12.18 -19.40 37.49
C ILE A 563 12.15 -17.93 37.07
N GLN A 564 11.19 -17.61 36.20
CA GLN A 564 10.88 -16.27 35.75
C GLN A 564 9.37 -16.00 35.83
N GLY A 565 9.00 -14.78 36.23
CA GLY A 565 7.61 -14.35 36.22
C GLY A 565 7.34 -13.21 37.20
N PHE A 566 6.08 -12.74 37.23
CA PHE A 566 5.70 -11.58 38.05
C PHE A 566 5.75 -11.84 39.55
N HIS A 567 5.77 -13.10 39.98
CA HIS A 567 6.04 -13.44 41.38
C HIS A 567 7.45 -13.00 41.80
N VAL A 568 8.42 -13.12 40.90
CA VAL A 568 9.80 -12.66 41.11
C VAL A 568 9.86 -11.16 40.94
N SER A 569 9.62 -10.69 39.71
CA SER A 569 9.65 -9.28 39.35
C SER A 569 8.97 -9.09 38.00
N ARG A 570 8.32 -7.93 37.83
CA ARG A 570 8.01 -7.43 36.49
C ARG A 570 9.32 -7.00 35.80
N PRO A 571 9.32 -6.85 34.46
CA PRO A 571 10.41 -6.20 33.76
C PRO A 571 10.62 -4.78 34.30
N VAL A 572 11.86 -4.43 34.64
CA VAL A 572 12.22 -3.15 35.26
C VAL A 572 13.38 -2.48 34.54
N PRO A 573 13.48 -1.15 34.51
CA PRO A 573 14.65 -0.47 33.95
C PRO A 573 15.91 -0.78 34.76
N LEU A 574 17.08 -0.61 34.12
CA LEU A 574 18.39 -0.94 34.70
C LEU A 574 18.62 -0.26 36.07
N GLU A 575 18.13 0.96 36.22
CA GLU A 575 18.28 1.79 37.43
C GLU A 575 17.49 1.24 38.62
N ALA A 576 16.45 0.44 38.37
CA ALA A 576 15.62 -0.15 39.42
C ALA A 576 16.14 -1.53 39.90
N LEU A 577 17.05 -2.17 39.16
CA LEU A 577 17.63 -3.46 39.53
C LEU A 577 18.36 -3.48 40.88
N PRO A 578 19.17 -2.46 41.27
CA PRO A 578 19.81 -2.46 42.59
C PRO A 578 18.81 -2.58 43.75
N ALA A 579 17.69 -1.87 43.65
CA ALA A 579 16.64 -1.89 44.68
C ALA A 579 15.94 -3.25 44.73
N PHE A 580 15.70 -3.88 43.58
CA PHE A 580 15.18 -5.25 43.52
C PHE A 580 16.16 -6.25 44.19
N LEU A 581 17.44 -6.22 43.79
CA LEU A 581 18.46 -7.15 44.29
C LEU A 581 18.67 -7.03 45.81
N ALA A 582 18.59 -5.82 46.37
CA ALA A 582 18.71 -5.60 47.80
C ALA A 582 17.53 -6.13 48.62
N ASN A 583 16.33 -6.15 48.03
CA ASN A 583 15.08 -6.52 48.72
C ASN A 583 14.70 -7.99 48.55
N TRP A 584 15.17 -8.65 47.49
CA TRP A 584 14.85 -10.05 47.24
C TRP A 584 15.50 -10.99 48.27
N ARG A 585 14.67 -11.61 49.12
CA ARG A 585 15.11 -12.57 50.16
C ARG A 585 14.66 -14.01 49.86
N GLY A 586 14.98 -14.52 48.67
CA GLY A 586 14.93 -15.95 48.37
C GLY A 586 13.55 -16.61 48.52
N GLY A 587 12.50 -16.00 47.95
CA GLY A 587 11.14 -16.57 47.92
C GLY A 587 10.22 -16.18 49.07
N LYS A 588 10.54 -15.13 49.86
CA LYS A 588 9.56 -14.43 50.69
C LYS A 588 9.33 -13.05 50.09
N GLY A 589 8.33 -12.95 49.21
CA GLY A 589 8.03 -11.75 48.43
C GLY A 589 8.00 -10.49 49.31
N ALA A 590 8.88 -9.54 49.01
CA ALA A 590 8.66 -8.15 49.41
C ALA A 590 7.78 -7.54 48.31
N ALA A 591 6.53 -7.23 48.65
CA ALA A 591 5.69 -6.39 47.79
C ALA A 591 6.45 -5.09 47.52
N MET A 592 6.94 -4.89 46.29
CA MET A 592 7.37 -3.56 45.87
C MET A 592 6.12 -2.69 45.72
N PRO A 593 6.16 -1.42 46.17
CA PRO A 593 5.02 -0.53 46.08
C PRO A 593 4.66 -0.30 44.61
N GLU A 594 3.36 -0.35 44.32
CA GLU A 594 2.79 0.00 43.01
C GLU A 594 3.26 1.41 42.61
N ALA A 595 3.73 1.55 41.37
CA ALA A 595 4.04 2.83 40.73
C ALA A 595 2.89 3.22 39.79
#